data_AF-A0A3E0DV18-F1
#
_entry.id   AF-A0A3E0DV18-F1
#
_cell.length_a   1.000
_cell.length_b   1.000
_cell.length_c   1.000
_cell.angle_alpha   90.00
_cell.angle_beta   90.00
_cell.angle_gamma   90.00
#
_symmetry.space_group_name_H-M   'P 1'
#
loop_
_entity.id
_entity.type
_entity.pdbx_description
1 polymer ?
#
loop_
_entity_poly.entity_id
_entity_poly.type
_entity_poly.pdbx_seq_one_letter_code
_entity_poly.pdbx_strand_id
1 'polypeptide(L)'
;MYPVDIEQTWHHALQVGDALLLLEEAILRCTTEQQAMLASLVAEKSLCLYYLQSDALAYGVDPAIGTALNDQEWVTLTLSADANISW
;
A
#
# COMPACT_ATOMS: atom_id res chain seq x y z
N MET A 1 -10.78 -5.25 -8.34
CA MET A 1 -9.61 -4.90 -9.20
C MET A 1 -9.97 -3.68 -10.01
N TYR A 2 -9.12 -2.65 -10.00
CA TYR A 2 -9.41 -1.41 -10.70
C TYR A 2 -9.38 -1.58 -12.23
N PRO A 3 -10.09 -0.72 -12.98
CA PRO A 3 -9.84 -0.53 -14.40
C PRO A 3 -8.37 -0.20 -14.68
N VAL A 4 -7.86 -0.62 -15.84
CA VAL A 4 -6.43 -0.51 -16.21
C VAL A 4 -5.91 0.92 -16.14
N ASP A 5 -6.72 1.87 -16.56
CA ASP A 5 -6.47 3.31 -16.54
C ASP A 5 -6.32 3.85 -15.12
N ILE A 6 -7.18 3.42 -14.18
CA ILE A 6 -7.03 3.77 -12.76
C ILE A 6 -5.78 3.14 -12.17
N GLU A 7 -5.52 1.86 -12.49
CA GLU A 7 -4.32 1.15 -12.01
C GLU A 7 -3.03 1.84 -12.47
N GLN A 8 -2.96 2.27 -13.73
CA GLN A 8 -1.83 3.03 -14.24
C GLN A 8 -1.72 4.42 -13.60
N THR A 9 -2.85 5.07 -13.33
CA THR A 9 -2.84 6.45 -12.80
C THR A 9 -2.20 6.49 -11.41
N TRP A 10 -2.57 5.59 -10.49
CA TRP A 10 -1.99 5.61 -9.15
C TRP A 10 -0.52 5.18 -9.14
N HIS A 11 -0.11 4.24 -10.00
CA HIS A 11 1.31 3.89 -10.19
C HIS A 11 2.15 5.10 -10.61
N HIS A 12 1.64 5.91 -11.54
CA HIS A 12 2.35 7.09 -12.03
C HIS A 12 2.31 8.27 -11.04
N ALA A 13 1.29 8.36 -10.20
CA ALA A 13 1.19 9.37 -9.17
C ALA A 13 2.32 9.22 -8.12
N LEU A 14 2.71 7.99 -7.80
CA LEU A 14 3.77 7.69 -6.85
C LEU A 14 5.13 8.20 -7.32
N GLN A 15 5.79 8.95 -6.44
CA GLN A 15 7.15 9.46 -6.61
C GLN A 15 8.15 8.63 -5.81
N VAL A 16 9.44 8.90 -6.03
CA VAL A 16 10.51 8.21 -5.32
C VAL A 16 10.49 8.58 -3.85
N GLY A 17 10.49 7.59 -2.96
CA GLY A 17 10.47 7.77 -1.51
C GLY A 17 9.09 7.98 -0.89
N ASP A 18 8.02 7.95 -1.69
CA ASP A 18 6.66 8.04 -1.16
C ASP A 18 6.31 6.85 -0.26
N ALA A 19 5.35 7.07 0.64
CA ALA A 19 4.71 6.02 1.40
C ALA A 19 3.44 5.52 0.69
N LEU A 20 3.28 4.20 0.60
CA LEU A 20 2.07 3.55 0.10
C LEU A 20 1.44 2.77 1.25
N LEU A 21 0.20 3.09 1.61
CA LEU A 21 -0.54 2.41 2.66
C LEU A 21 -1.70 1.62 2.07
N LEU A 22 -1.75 0.31 2.36
CA LEU A 22 -2.87 -0.55 2.02
C LEU A 22 -3.90 -0.58 3.16
N LEU A 23 -5.14 -0.26 2.81
CA LEU A 23 -6.31 -0.28 3.70
C LEU A 23 -7.38 -1.21 3.14
N GLU A 24 -8.19 -1.78 4.01
CA GLU A 24 -9.34 -2.62 3.67
C GLU A 24 -8.96 -3.74 2.69
N GLU A 25 -9.71 -3.91 1.59
CA GLU A 25 -9.46 -4.95 0.59
C GLU A 25 -8.13 -4.80 -0.15
N ALA A 26 -7.47 -3.63 -0.10
CA ALA A 26 -6.19 -3.42 -0.77
C ALA A 26 -5.09 -4.34 -0.22
N ILE A 27 -5.24 -4.86 1.01
CA ILE A 27 -4.30 -5.83 1.59
C ILE A 27 -4.19 -7.13 0.79
N LEU A 28 -5.23 -7.49 0.04
CA LEU A 28 -5.25 -8.68 -0.81
C LEU A 28 -4.25 -8.55 -1.99
N ARG A 29 -3.76 -7.34 -2.29
CA ARG A 29 -2.69 -7.12 -3.27
C ARG A 29 -1.38 -7.77 -2.84
N CYS A 30 -1.18 -8.02 -1.54
CA CYS A 30 0.01 -8.68 -1.00
C CYS A 30 -0.02 -10.21 -1.10
N THR A 31 -1.14 -10.83 -1.50
CA THR A 31 -1.30 -12.30 -1.54
C THR A 31 -1.75 -12.83 -2.90
N THR A 32 -2.00 -11.95 -3.85
CA THR A 32 -2.47 -12.28 -5.20
C THR A 32 -1.35 -12.13 -6.24
N GLU A 33 -1.66 -12.37 -7.51
CA GLU A 33 -0.74 -12.13 -8.65
C GLU A 33 -0.21 -10.69 -8.71
N GLN A 34 -0.85 -9.76 -7.99
CA GLN A 34 -0.43 -8.36 -7.88
C GLN A 34 0.76 -8.14 -6.94
N GLN A 35 1.14 -9.12 -6.11
CA GLN A 35 2.26 -9.00 -5.18
C GLN A 35 3.57 -8.72 -5.93
N ALA A 36 3.78 -9.37 -7.09
CA ALA A 36 4.97 -9.16 -7.90
C ALA A 36 5.04 -7.73 -8.45
N MET A 37 3.92 -7.21 -8.94
CA MET A 37 3.81 -5.81 -9.39
C MET A 37 4.12 -4.86 -8.23
N LEU A 38 3.52 -5.09 -7.05
CA LEU A 38 3.72 -4.24 -5.88
C LEU A 38 5.18 -4.23 -5.43
N ALA A 39 5.82 -5.41 -5.40
CA ALA A 39 7.24 -5.54 -5.09
C ALA A 39 8.13 -4.80 -6.11
N SER A 40 7.83 -4.89 -7.41
CA SER A 40 8.53 -4.15 -8.45
C SER A 40 8.39 -2.65 -8.26
N LEU A 41 7.18 -2.15 -7.97
CA LEU A 41 6.91 -0.74 -7.78
C LEU A 41 7.63 -0.18 -6.53
N VAL A 42 7.61 -0.94 -5.43
CA VAL A 42 8.34 -0.61 -4.20
C VAL A 42 9.85 -0.50 -4.47
N ALA A 43 10.41 -1.46 -5.21
CA ALA A 43 11.83 -1.45 -5.54
C ALA A 43 12.21 -0.31 -6.49
N GLU A 44 11.44 -0.11 -7.57
CA GLU A 44 11.70 0.92 -8.58
C GLU A 44 11.66 2.33 -8.00
N LYS A 45 10.67 2.62 -7.16
CA LYS A 45 10.44 3.95 -6.59
C LYS A 45 10.94 4.08 -5.15
N SER A 46 11.63 3.08 -4.61
CA SER A 46 12.10 3.08 -3.21
C SER A 46 11.00 3.46 -2.22
N LEU A 47 9.81 2.89 -2.39
CA LEU A 47 8.63 3.24 -1.61
C LEU A 47 8.70 2.60 -0.21
N CYS A 48 8.08 3.27 0.76
CA CYS A 48 7.74 2.66 2.03
C CYS A 48 6.34 2.04 1.94
N LEU A 49 6.26 0.71 1.80
CA LEU A 49 4.98 0.00 1.78
C LEU A 49 4.51 -0.33 3.21
N TYR A 50 3.29 0.07 3.53
CA TYR A 50 2.63 -0.16 4.80
C TYR A 50 1.27 -0.83 4.59
N TYR A 51 0.76 -1.47 5.63
CA TYR A 51 -0.62 -1.97 5.68
C TYR A 51 -1.17 -1.92 7.10
N LEU A 52 -2.49 -1.84 7.27
CA LEU A 52 -3.09 -2.00 8.58
C LEU A 52 -3.06 -3.46 9.03
N GLN A 53 -2.53 -3.70 10.22
CA GLN A 53 -2.48 -5.03 10.82
C GLN A 53 -3.88 -5.62 11.03
N SER A 54 -4.85 -4.77 11.40
CA SER A 54 -6.24 -5.15 11.59
C SER A 54 -6.87 -5.72 10.31
N ASP A 55 -6.57 -5.13 9.15
CA ASP A 55 -7.06 -5.62 7.85
C ASP A 55 -6.42 -6.97 7.49
N ALA A 56 -5.10 -7.12 7.69
CA ALA A 56 -4.43 -8.40 7.46
C ALA A 56 -5.08 -9.53 8.29
N LEU A 57 -5.39 -9.25 9.56
CA LEU A 57 -6.09 -10.18 10.44
C LEU A 57 -7.54 -10.45 9.99
N ALA A 58 -8.29 -9.42 9.61
CA ALA A 58 -9.69 -9.53 9.20
C ALA A 58 -9.85 -10.35 7.90
N TYR A 59 -8.96 -10.14 6.94
CA TYR A 59 -8.93 -10.89 5.68
C TYR A 59 -8.19 -12.24 5.79
N GLY A 60 -7.57 -12.54 6.94
CA GLY A 60 -6.86 -13.79 7.19
C GLY A 60 -5.62 -13.97 6.31
N VAL A 61 -4.92 -12.87 5.99
CA VAL A 61 -3.73 -12.86 5.13
C VAL A 61 -2.47 -12.56 5.92
N ASP A 62 -1.34 -13.08 5.44
CA ASP A 62 -0.01 -12.83 5.98
C ASP A 62 0.88 -12.20 4.89
N PRO A 63 0.90 -10.86 4.77
CA PRO A 63 1.65 -10.17 3.74
C PRO A 63 3.16 -10.48 3.81
N ALA A 64 3.72 -10.97 2.70
CA ALA A 64 5.17 -11.22 2.61
C ALA A 64 6.01 -9.94 2.39
N ILE A 65 5.36 -8.82 2.10
CA ILE A 65 6.00 -7.51 1.85
C ILE A 65 5.23 -6.40 2.56
N GLY A 66 5.96 -5.33 2.90
CA GLY A 66 5.44 -4.17 3.61
C GLY A 66 5.54 -4.29 5.13
N THR A 67 5.24 -3.20 5.82
CA THR A 67 5.29 -3.10 7.27
C THR A 67 3.88 -2.94 7.84
N ALA A 68 3.52 -3.82 8.77
CA ALA A 68 2.25 -3.73 9.48
C ALA A 68 2.23 -2.49 10.38
N LEU A 69 1.15 -1.72 10.32
CA LEU A 69 0.87 -0.58 11.20
C LEU A 69 -0.36 -0.87 12.06
N ASN A 70 -0.36 -0.35 13.28
CA ASN A 70 -1.58 -0.16 14.06
C ASN A 70 -2.26 1.18 13.73
N ASP A 71 -3.47 1.38 14.26
CA ASP A 71 -4.28 2.58 13.97
C ASP A 71 -3.55 3.89 14.35
N GLN A 72 -2.80 3.90 15.46
CA GLN A 72 -2.08 5.09 15.90
C GLN A 72 -0.91 5.42 14.96
N GLU A 73 -0.17 4.41 14.50
CA GLU A 73 0.91 4.57 13.54
C GLU A 73 0.40 5.04 12.18
N TRP A 74 -0.73 4.50 11.72
CA TRP A 74 -1.40 4.99 10.51
C TRP A 74 -1.80 6.46 10.61
N VAL A 75 -2.46 6.87 11.70
CA VAL A 75 -2.82 8.28 11.93
C VAL A 75 -1.57 9.16 11.95
N THR A 76 -0.50 8.69 12.59
CA THR A 76 0.78 9.43 12.64
C THR A 76 1.39 9.58 11.25
N LEU A 77 1.38 8.52 10.43
CA LEU A 77 1.89 8.53 9.06
C LEU A 77 1.16 9.59 8.22
N THR A 78 -0.17 9.58 8.23
CA THR A 78 -0.99 10.51 7.42
C THR A 78 -0.85 11.98 7.86
N LEU A 79 -0.61 12.23 9.15
CA LEU A 79 -0.35 13.57 9.68
C LEU A 79 1.09 14.06 9.41
N SER A 80 2.02 13.14 9.15
CA SER A 80 3.42 13.47 8.84
C SER A 80 3.69 13.72 7.36
N ALA A 81 2.77 13.31 6.48
CA ALA A 81 2.89 13.50 5.05
C ALA A 81 2.46 14.92 4.62
N ASP A 82 3.15 15.49 3.63
CA ASP A 82 2.80 16.81 3.06
C ASP A 82 1.42 16.80 2.38
N ALA A 83 1.05 15.66 1.79
CA ALA A 83 -0.25 15.42 1.17
C ALA A 83 -0.62 13.94 1.23
N ASN A 84 -1.93 13.66 1.23
CA ASN A 84 -2.48 12.31 1.16
C ASN A 84 -3.32 12.19 -0.12
N ILE A 85 -3.11 11.12 -0.89
CA ILE A 85 -3.92 10.77 -2.07
C ILE A 85 -4.56 9.41 -1.81
N SER A 86 -5.88 9.34 -1.93
CA SER A 86 -6.66 8.11 -1.74
C SER A 86 -7.29 7.67 -3.05
N TRP A 87 -7.21 6.37 -3.33
CA TRP A 87 -7.69 5.70 -4.53
C TRP A 87 -8.76 4.67 -4.18
#